data_AF-A0A925K4G3-F1
#
_entry.id   AF-A0A925K4G3-F1
#
_cell.length_a   1.000
_cell.length_b   1.000
_cell.length_c   1.000
_cell.angle_alpha   90.00
_cell.angle_beta   90.00
_cell.angle_gamma   90.00
#
_symmetry.space_group_name_H-M   'P 1'
#
loop_
_entity.id
_entity.type
_entity.pdbx_description
1 polymer ?
#
loop_
_entity_poly.entity_id
_entity_poly.type
_entity_poly.pdbx_seq_one_letter_code
_entity_poly.pdbx_strand_id
1 'polypeptide(L)'
;MALMTRSRADINGINSDLSALYYAQRACVGLLITEGINISLQALGSPFTPGIYARAQIDAFEKKGNKITVSANDDSHFILFGGTPLNEPIVGYASYVMNTQ
;
A
#
# COMPACT_ATOMS: atom_id res chain seq x y z
N MET A 1 2.75 4.43 -13.71
CA MET A 1 3.42 5.32 -12.74
C MET A 1 4.37 4.48 -11.90
N ALA A 2 5.62 4.90 -11.75
CA ALA A 2 6.58 4.21 -10.89
C ALA A 2 6.20 4.32 -9.40
N LEU A 3 6.66 3.38 -8.57
CA LEU A 3 6.49 3.41 -7.12
C LEU A 3 7.22 4.64 -6.54
N MET A 4 6.50 5.49 -5.82
CA MET A 4 7.03 6.72 -5.23
C MET A 4 6.45 6.96 -3.84
N THR A 5 7.26 6.81 -2.80
CA THR A 5 6.89 7.16 -1.43
C THR A 5 6.60 8.65 -1.31
N ARG A 6 5.41 9.02 -0.83
CA ARG A 6 4.97 10.43 -0.80
C ARG A 6 5.00 11.07 0.59
N SER A 7 5.03 10.26 1.64
CA SER A 7 5.01 10.72 3.04
C SER A 7 3.85 11.68 3.33
N ARG A 8 2.62 11.24 2.97
CA ARG A 8 1.37 12.04 3.07
C ARG A 8 0.32 11.45 4.01
N ALA A 9 0.62 10.32 4.64
CA ALA A 9 -0.23 9.80 5.69
C ALA A 9 -0.05 10.62 6.97
N ASP A 10 -0.98 10.49 7.92
CA ASP A 10 -0.82 11.07 9.24
C ASP A 10 0.24 10.34 10.09
N ILE A 11 0.41 10.76 11.34
CA ILE A 11 1.36 10.13 12.28
C ILE A 11 1.06 8.66 12.58
N ASN A 12 -0.18 8.21 12.34
CA ASN A 12 -0.63 6.84 12.55
C ASN A 12 -0.58 6.01 11.24
N GLY A 13 -0.07 6.58 10.15
CA GLY A 13 -0.05 5.94 8.84
C GLY A 13 -1.42 5.85 8.18
N ILE A 14 -2.39 6.68 8.59
CA ILE A 14 -3.72 6.76 7.99
C ILE A 14 -3.68 7.73 6.82
N ASN A 15 -4.15 7.28 5.66
CA ASN A 15 -4.21 8.11 4.46
C ASN A 15 -5.33 9.16 4.56
N SER A 16 -5.06 10.34 4.01
CA SER A 16 -6.04 11.43 3.87
C SER A 16 -6.67 11.45 2.47
N ASP A 17 -7.74 12.23 2.31
CA ASP A 17 -8.40 12.46 1.01
C ASP A 17 -7.44 12.99 -0.07
N LEU A 18 -6.35 13.66 0.33
CA LEU A 18 -5.31 14.12 -0.59
C LEU A 18 -4.59 12.95 -1.29
N SER A 19 -4.40 11.82 -0.61
CA SER A 19 -3.82 10.62 -1.22
C SER A 19 -4.76 10.06 -2.29
N ALA A 20 -6.07 10.02 -2.02
CA ALA A 20 -7.08 9.57 -2.98
C ALA A 20 -7.14 10.48 -4.22
N LEU A 21 -7.20 11.81 -4.01
CA LEU A 21 -7.17 12.79 -5.10
C LEU A 21 -5.89 12.67 -5.94
N TYR A 22 -4.75 12.47 -5.28
CA TYR A 22 -3.45 12.31 -5.93
C TYR A 22 -3.40 11.13 -6.91
N TYR A 23 -3.92 9.97 -6.50
CA TYR A 23 -3.99 8.78 -7.35
C TYR A 23 -5.06 8.91 -8.44
N ALA A 24 -6.22 9.50 -8.13
CA ALA A 24 -7.28 9.74 -9.11
C ALA A 24 -6.81 10.60 -10.30
N GLN A 25 -6.04 11.66 -10.03
CA GLN A 25 -5.43 12.51 -11.07
C GLN A 25 -4.46 11.75 -12.00
N ARG A 26 -4.01 10.55 -11.61
CA ARG A 26 -3.02 9.74 -12.34
C ARG A 26 -3.59 8.42 -12.83
N ALA A 27 -4.90 8.20 -12.69
CA ALA A 27 -5.57 6.97 -13.11
C ALA A 27 -5.58 6.75 -14.64
N CYS A 28 -5.18 7.76 -15.43
CA CYS A 28 -5.07 7.65 -16.89
C CYS A 28 -3.85 6.85 -17.38
N VAL A 29 -2.97 6.39 -16.49
CA VAL A 29 -1.81 5.57 -16.85
C VAL A 29 -2.20 4.08 -16.87
N GLY A 30 -1.68 3.31 -17.84
CA GLY A 30 -2.05 1.90 -18.00
C GLY A 30 -1.86 1.02 -16.75
N LEU A 31 -0.82 1.30 -15.95
CA LEU A 31 -0.62 0.68 -14.64
C LEU A 31 -0.13 1.70 -13.61
N LEU A 32 -0.82 1.77 -12.47
CA LEU A 32 -0.44 2.56 -11.31
C LEU A 32 -0.05 1.62 -10.17
N ILE A 33 1.18 1.75 -9.69
CA ILE A 33 1.65 1.12 -8.46
C ILE A 33 1.66 2.23 -7.40
N THR A 34 1.07 1.96 -6.23
CA THR A 34 1.03 2.92 -5.12
C THR A 34 2.41 3.15 -4.52
N GLU A 35 2.50 4.04 -3.54
CA GLU A 35 3.65 4.09 -2.64
C GLU A 35 3.84 2.80 -1.83
N GLY A 36 4.99 2.66 -1.17
CA GLY A 36 5.22 1.61 -0.20
C GLY A 36 4.28 1.76 1.00
N ILE A 37 3.58 0.69 1.35
CA ILE A 37 2.63 0.63 2.46
C ILE A 37 3.17 -0.34 3.52
N ASN A 38 3.25 0.12 4.76
CA ASN A 38 3.76 -0.67 5.87
C ASN A 38 2.78 -1.78 6.23
N ILE A 39 3.25 -3.03 6.30
CA ILE A 39 2.44 -4.21 6.65
C ILE A 39 2.40 -4.51 8.15
N SER A 40 3.16 -3.78 8.96
CA SER A 40 3.20 -3.88 10.42
C SER A 40 3.79 -2.60 11.01
N LEU A 41 3.66 -2.42 12.33
CA LEU A 41 4.31 -1.32 13.04
C LEU A 41 5.84 -1.41 12.92
N GLN A 42 6.36 -2.64 12.87
CA GLN A 42 7.77 -2.97 12.75
C GLN A 42 8.33 -2.67 11.35
N ALA A 43 7.49 -2.71 10.32
CA ALA A 43 7.85 -2.39 8.95
C ALA A 43 7.96 -0.87 8.69
N LEU A 44 7.68 -0.01 9.68
CA LEU A 44 7.72 1.44 9.53
C LEU A 44 9.13 1.92 9.17
N GLY A 45 9.32 2.20 7.88
CA GLY A 45 10.63 2.57 7.33
C GLY A 45 10.86 4.06 7.17
N SER A 46 9.82 4.89 7.21
CA SER A 46 9.92 6.35 6.97
C SER A 46 8.72 7.07 7.58
N PRO A 47 8.88 8.31 8.09
CA PRO A 47 7.77 9.06 8.66
C PRO A 47 6.66 9.33 7.62
N PHE A 48 5.42 9.38 8.11
CA PHE A 48 4.22 9.69 7.33
C PHE A 48 3.96 8.74 6.15
N THR A 49 4.49 7.52 6.23
CA THR A 49 4.18 6.46 5.25
C THR A 49 2.91 5.71 5.64
N PRO A 50 2.04 5.36 4.69
CA PRO A 50 0.79 4.68 4.99
C PRO A 50 1.02 3.28 5.55
N GLY A 51 0.11 2.80 6.40
CA GLY A 51 0.06 1.41 6.87
C GLY A 51 -1.15 0.65 6.34
N ILE A 52 -1.19 -0.67 6.49
CA ILE A 52 -2.36 -1.52 6.18
C ILE A 52 -2.60 -2.63 7.22
N TYR A 53 -2.08 -2.45 8.43
CA TYR A 53 -2.15 -3.46 9.50
C TYR A 53 -3.14 -3.13 10.62
N ALA A 54 -3.53 -1.85 10.74
CA ALA A 54 -4.55 -1.42 11.68
C ALA A 54 -5.89 -1.18 10.97
N ARG A 55 -7.01 -1.43 11.66
CA ARG A 55 -8.34 -1.30 11.08
C ARG A 55 -8.61 0.10 10.51
N ALA A 56 -8.24 1.14 11.26
CA ALA A 56 -8.38 2.53 10.81
C ALA A 56 -7.58 2.86 9.53
N GLN A 57 -6.43 2.20 9.33
CA GLN A 57 -5.63 2.36 8.11
C GLN A 57 -6.33 1.70 6.91
N ILE A 58 -6.87 0.49 7.11
CA ILE A 58 -7.66 -0.22 6.10
C ILE A 58 -8.92 0.58 5.74
N ASP A 59 -9.65 1.08 6.74
CA ASP A 59 -10.86 1.87 6.54
C ASP A 59 -10.61 3.14 5.70
N ALA A 60 -9.40 3.72 5.77
CA ALA A 60 -9.00 4.86 4.95
C ALA A 60 -8.76 4.52 3.47
N PHE A 61 -8.43 3.26 3.16
CA PHE A 61 -8.43 2.74 1.78
C PHE A 61 -9.81 2.21 1.37
N GLU A 62 -10.60 1.75 2.34
CA GLU A 62 -11.90 1.15 2.14
C GLU A 62 -12.98 2.23 1.93
N LYS A 63 -13.15 2.67 0.68
CA LYS A 63 -14.43 3.28 0.29
C LYS A 63 -15.51 2.19 0.21
N LYS A 64 -16.06 1.76 1.35
CA LYS A 64 -17.20 0.80 1.49
C LYS A 64 -17.36 -0.12 0.28
N GLY A 65 -16.32 -0.89 -0.02
CA GLY A 65 -16.11 -1.46 -1.33
C GLY A 65 -15.58 -2.87 -1.22
N ASN A 66 -16.48 -3.83 -1.11
CA ASN A 66 -16.24 -5.26 -1.29
C ASN A 66 -16.03 -5.64 -2.78
N LYS A 67 -15.67 -4.67 -3.63
CA LYS A 67 -15.54 -4.82 -5.08
C LYS A 67 -14.29 -4.13 -5.59
N ILE A 68 -13.41 -4.91 -6.21
CA ILE A 68 -12.31 -4.41 -7.04
C ILE A 68 -12.84 -4.37 -8.48
N THR A 69 -12.73 -3.23 -9.16
CA THR A 69 -13.08 -3.11 -10.59
C THR A 69 -11.80 -3.00 -11.40
N VAL A 70 -11.62 -3.91 -12.34
CA VAL A 70 -10.50 -3.92 -13.29
C VAL A 70 -11.07 -3.64 -14.68
N SER A 71 -10.51 -2.67 -15.40
CA SER A 71 -10.83 -2.37 -16.79
C SER A 71 -9.54 -2.36 -17.60
N ALA A 72 -9.54 -3.08 -18.72
CA ALA A 72 -8.42 -3.12 -19.66
C ALA A 72 -8.92 -2.68 -21.04
N ASN A 73 -8.08 -1.93 -21.76
CA ASN A 73 -8.39 -1.49 -23.13
C ASN A 73 -7.93 -2.52 -24.18
N ASP A 74 -7.01 -3.41 -23.81
CA ASP A 74 -6.38 -4.44 -24.64
C ASP A 74 -6.14 -5.72 -23.82
N ASP A 75 -5.70 -6.80 -24.47
CA ASP A 75 -5.35 -8.07 -23.81
C ASP A 75 -4.38 -7.87 -22.65
N SER A 76 -4.82 -8.26 -21.45
CA SER A 76 -4.12 -8.01 -20.19
C SER A 76 -4.18 -9.24 -19.28
N HIS A 77 -3.09 -9.54 -18.60
CA HIS A 77 -3.03 -10.57 -17.57
C HIS A 77 -2.89 -9.93 -16.18
N PHE A 78 -3.76 -10.31 -15.25
CA PHE A 78 -3.72 -9.85 -13.86
C PHE A 78 -3.48 -11.05 -12.94
N ILE A 79 -2.45 -10.97 -12.09
CA ILE A 79 -2.12 -12.01 -11.11
C ILE A 79 -2.26 -11.40 -9.72
N LEU A 80 -3.13 -12.00 -8.90
CA LEU A 80 -3.28 -11.65 -7.50
C LEU A 80 -2.51 -12.64 -6.65
N PHE A 81 -1.46 -12.18 -5.97
CA PHE A 81 -0.77 -12.97 -4.95
C PHE A 81 -1.51 -12.84 -3.62
N GLY A 82 -2.09 -13.93 -3.17
CA GLY A 82 -2.61 -14.09 -1.80
C GLY A 82 -1.66 -14.95 -0.98
N GLY A 83 -1.63 -14.73 0.33
CA GLY A 83 -0.82 -15.52 1.25
C GLY A 83 -1.12 -15.17 2.71
N THR A 84 -0.75 -16.07 3.62
CA THR A 84 -0.74 -15.80 5.06
C THR A 84 0.67 -15.37 5.48
N PRO A 85 0.82 -14.43 6.44
CA PRO A 85 2.13 -14.07 6.97
C PRO A 85 2.90 -15.31 7.44
N LEU A 86 4.20 -15.36 7.15
CA LEU A 86 5.08 -16.50 7.49
C LEU A 86 5.33 -16.63 9.00
N ASN A 87 4.96 -15.63 9.81
CA ASN A 87 5.16 -15.59 11.27
C ASN A 87 6.63 -15.85 11.70
N GLU A 88 7.58 -15.38 10.91
CA GLU A 88 9.01 -15.49 11.19
C GLU A 88 9.50 -14.44 12.21
N PRO A 89 10.53 -14.75 13.02
CA PRO A 89 11.10 -13.79 13.96
C PRO A 89 11.69 -12.58 13.24
N ILE A 90 11.28 -11.38 13.64
CA ILE A 90 11.82 -10.14 13.10
C ILE A 90 13.22 -9.92 13.67
N VAL A 91 14.24 -9.94 12.81
CA VAL A 91 15.66 -9.80 13.19
C VAL A 91 16.17 -8.36 13.20
N GLY A 92 15.37 -7.39 12.76
CA GLY A 92 15.72 -5.97 12.76
C GLY A 92 14.54 -5.05 12.37
N TYR A 93 14.69 -3.74 12.60
CA TYR A 93 13.70 -2.72 12.26
C TYR A 93 14.33 -1.70 11.30
N ALA A 94 13.89 -1.68 10.04
CA ALA A 94 14.34 -0.73 9.02
C ALA A 94 13.41 -0.74 7.80
N SER A 95 13.59 0.23 6.89
CA SER A 95 12.84 0.35 5.64
C SER A 95 13.08 -0.79 4.64
N TYR A 96 14.07 -1.66 4.90
CA TYR A 96 14.47 -2.79 4.05
C TYR A 96 14.96 -3.97 4.89
N VAL A 97 14.12 -4.49 5.78
CA VAL A 97 14.42 -5.76 6.46
C VAL A 97 14.16 -6.88 5.47
N MET A 98 15.19 -7.32 4.75
CA MET A 98 15.16 -8.65 4.15
C MET A 98 15.25 -9.65 5.29
N ASN A 99 14.31 -10.60 5.33
CA ASN A 99 14.51 -11.77 6.16
C ASN A 99 15.85 -12.41 5.74
N THR A 100 16.60 -12.91 6.72
CA THR A 100 17.93 -13.50 6.52
C THR A 100 17.91 -14.84 5.78
N GLN A 101 16.74 -15.27 5.29
CA GLN A 101 16.54 -16.45 4.46
C GLN A 101 15.94 -16.07 3.11
#